data_AF-A0A9E6P3Z0-F1
#
_entry.id   AF-A0A9E6P3Z0-F1
#
_cell.length_a   1.000
_cell.length_b   1.000
_cell.length_c   1.000
_cell.angle_alpha   90.00
_cell.angle_beta   90.00
_cell.angle_gamma   90.00
#
_symmetry.space_group_name_H-M   'P 1'
#
loop_
_entity.id
_entity.type
_entity.pdbx_description
1 polymer ?
#
loop_
_entity_poly.entity_id
_entity_poly.type
_entity_poly.pdbx_seq_one_letter_code
_entity_poly.pdbx_strand_id
1 'polypeptide(L)'
;MDYPKSLPSAGLVNGRFVDEDPVTGTPGSLIPASWGNSVTQEILEVIKSSGVAADEGDNTQLRSAINALILKKQNESLAAQEDAEAGTNAAKLMTPLRVFQAIARKVQQATEAFVGTAKIASQAEVNAGTADSSIVTPKKLKLGFMVRLGTSGYVVFPSWMGGVIIQWVNGSASQTGNNNNGELNLWPLVFPNALYVAVATHEGTSTATFLTWNAVSTVSRQVGINVRCPDYSNSTISARIIGIGN
;
A
#
# COMPACT_ATOMS: atom_id res chain seq x y z
N MET A 1 15.63 28.55 49.99
CA MET A 1 16.15 29.35 51.16
C MET A 1 17.68 29.29 51.33
N ASP A 2 18.32 30.36 51.83
CA ASP A 2 19.73 30.38 52.28
C ASP A 2 19.81 30.30 53.83
N TYR A 3 21.00 30.06 54.38
CA TYR A 3 21.28 30.08 55.82
C TYR A 3 21.13 31.50 56.39
N PRO A 4 20.79 31.66 57.70
CA PRO A 4 20.52 32.96 58.32
C PRO A 4 21.81 33.77 58.61
N LYS A 5 22.63 34.02 57.59
CA LYS A 5 23.92 34.74 57.66
C LYS A 5 23.79 36.20 58.09
N SER A 6 22.59 36.77 57.99
CA SER A 6 22.28 38.14 58.43
C SER A 6 22.12 38.27 59.94
N LEU A 7 22.10 37.17 60.70
CA LEU A 7 22.05 37.17 62.15
C LEU A 7 23.45 36.90 62.73
N PRO A 8 24.12 37.90 63.34
CA PRO A 8 25.48 37.74 63.85
C PRO A 8 25.62 36.68 64.96
N SER A 9 24.51 36.33 65.62
CA SER A 9 24.44 35.30 66.66
C SER A 9 24.15 33.89 66.14
N ALA A 10 23.90 33.72 64.83
CA ALA A 10 23.80 32.39 64.23
C ALA A 10 25.22 31.87 63.99
N GLY A 11 25.75 31.08 64.92
CA GLY A 11 27.05 30.44 64.73
C GLY A 11 27.01 29.56 63.49
N LEU A 12 27.57 30.01 62.38
CA LEU A 12 27.64 29.27 61.11
C LEU A 12 29.11 29.06 60.75
N VAL A 13 29.50 27.83 60.43
CA VAL A 13 30.86 27.55 59.92
C VAL A 13 30.76 27.25 58.43
N ASN A 14 31.53 27.98 57.62
CA ASN A 14 31.47 27.92 56.15
C ASN A 14 30.06 28.11 55.59
N GLY A 15 29.23 28.90 56.28
CA GLY A 15 27.85 29.19 55.88
C GLY A 15 26.89 28.01 56.05
N ARG A 16 27.20 27.01 56.89
CA ARG A 16 26.31 25.90 57.24
C ARG A 16 26.02 25.85 58.73
N PHE A 17 24.97 25.12 59.09
CA PHE A 17 24.64 24.90 60.49
C PHE A 17 25.73 24.09 61.20
N VAL A 18 26.03 24.46 62.44
CA VAL A 18 26.94 23.75 63.35
C VAL A 18 26.29 23.60 64.72
N ASP A 19 26.61 22.51 65.39
CA ASP A 19 26.21 22.31 66.78
C ASP A 19 27.03 23.22 67.70
N GLU A 20 26.50 23.47 68.89
CA GLU A 20 27.25 24.16 69.93
C GLU A 20 28.43 23.29 70.39
N ASP A 21 29.60 23.90 70.59
CA ASP A 21 30.75 23.25 71.22
C ASP A 21 31.05 23.93 72.57
N PRO A 22 30.61 23.32 73.68
CA PRO A 22 30.84 23.84 75.03
C PRO A 22 32.33 23.84 75.44
N VAL A 23 33.17 23.02 74.79
CA VAL A 23 34.59 22.86 75.13
C VAL A 23 35.43 23.98 74.51
N THR A 24 35.10 24.41 73.30
CA THR A 24 35.78 25.52 72.62
C THR A 24 35.05 26.86 72.75
N GLY A 25 33.86 26.88 73.38
CA GLY A 25 33.06 28.08 73.60
C GLY A 25 32.46 28.64 72.31
N THR A 26 32.33 27.82 71.25
CA THR A 26 31.70 28.25 70.00
C THR A 26 30.18 28.07 70.07
N PRO A 27 29.40 29.16 69.91
CA PRO A 27 27.94 29.07 69.89
C PRO A 27 27.46 28.23 68.72
N GLY A 28 26.46 27.39 68.96
CA GLY A 28 25.78 26.65 67.90
C GLY A 28 24.99 27.56 66.96
N SER A 29 24.54 26.98 65.87
CA SER A 29 23.67 27.65 64.92
C SER A 29 22.31 27.98 65.52
N LEU A 30 21.94 29.25 65.43
CA LEU A 30 20.58 29.67 65.67
C LEU A 30 19.71 29.29 64.47
N ILE A 31 18.55 28.68 64.72
CA ILE A 31 17.48 28.47 63.74
C ILE A 31 16.35 29.46 64.05
N PRO A 32 16.31 30.64 63.40
CA PRO A 32 15.29 31.64 63.67
C PRO A 32 13.90 31.16 63.21
N ALA A 33 12.85 31.58 63.90
CA ALA A 33 11.48 31.32 63.49
C ALA A 33 11.20 31.80 62.05
N SER A 34 11.78 32.93 61.62
CA SER A 34 11.68 33.42 60.24
C SER A 34 12.23 32.41 59.22
N TRP A 35 13.35 31.77 59.53
CA TRP A 35 13.95 30.74 58.68
C TRP A 35 13.10 29.46 58.68
N GLY A 36 12.73 28.96 59.86
CA GLY A 36 11.90 27.75 60.01
C GLY A 36 10.55 27.90 59.30
N ASN A 37 9.86 29.02 59.48
CA ASN A 37 8.61 29.33 58.79
C ASN A 37 8.80 29.40 57.27
N SER A 38 9.91 29.97 56.79
CA SER A 38 10.16 30.08 55.35
C SER A 38 10.39 28.71 54.70
N VAL A 39 11.17 27.83 55.34
CA VAL A 39 11.38 26.45 54.85
C VAL A 39 10.07 25.67 54.88
N THR A 40 9.30 25.77 55.96
CA THR A 40 7.98 25.14 56.05
C THR A 40 7.05 25.66 54.95
N GLN A 41 7.05 26.97 54.67
CA GLN A 41 6.21 27.54 53.61
C GLN A 41 6.62 27.04 52.22
N GLU A 42 7.92 26.93 51.89
CA GLU A 42 8.36 26.36 50.61
C GLU A 42 7.83 24.93 50.43
N ILE A 43 7.90 24.10 51.47
CA ILE A 43 7.38 22.72 51.47
C ILE A 43 5.86 22.71 51.32
N LEU A 44 5.15 23.57 52.06
CA LEU A 44 3.69 23.70 51.98
C LEU A 44 3.23 24.12 50.59
N GLU A 45 3.92 25.05 49.92
CA GLU A 45 3.56 25.47 48.56
C GLU A 45 3.74 24.34 47.53
N VAL A 46 4.77 23.50 47.67
CA VAL A 46 4.90 22.29 46.84
C VAL A 46 3.73 21.34 47.05
N ILE A 47 3.36 21.07 48.30
CA ILE A 47 2.21 20.20 48.64
C ILE A 47 0.91 20.77 48.05
N LYS A 48 0.65 22.06 48.24
CA LYS A 48 -0.52 22.75 47.67
C LYS A 48 -0.54 22.69 46.15
N SER A 49 0.61 22.82 45.48
CA SER A 49 0.70 22.78 44.01
C SER A 49 0.30 21.43 43.42
N SER A 50 0.43 20.35 44.19
CA SER A 50 -0.10 19.02 43.83
C SER A 50 -1.61 18.85 44.06
N GLY A 51 -2.28 19.83 44.68
CA GLY A 51 -3.71 19.81 44.98
C GLY A 51 -4.08 19.10 46.28
N VAL A 52 -3.10 18.81 47.15
CA VAL A 52 -3.30 18.13 48.44
C VAL A 52 -3.30 19.16 49.57
N ALA A 53 -4.18 18.98 50.57
CA ALA A 53 -4.17 19.78 51.79
C ALA A 53 -3.06 19.31 52.74
N ALA A 54 -2.26 20.23 53.27
CA ALA A 54 -1.19 19.90 54.20
C ALA A 54 -1.74 19.39 55.54
N ASP A 55 -1.08 18.39 56.11
CA ASP A 55 -1.40 17.75 57.37
C ASP A 55 -0.11 17.58 58.17
N GLU A 56 -0.04 18.23 59.33
CA GLU A 56 1.12 18.17 60.23
C GLU A 56 1.35 16.76 60.81
N GLY A 57 0.35 15.87 60.75
CA GLY A 57 0.46 14.47 61.13
C GLY A 57 1.10 13.57 60.06
N ASP A 58 1.26 14.04 58.81
CA ASP A 58 1.77 13.24 57.70
C ASP A 58 3.09 13.78 57.12
N ASN A 59 4.19 13.14 57.53
CA ASN A 59 5.54 13.45 57.04
C ASN A 59 5.86 12.88 55.65
N THR A 60 4.89 12.34 54.92
CA THR A 60 5.08 11.77 53.58
C THR A 60 4.53 12.65 52.45
N GLN A 61 3.79 13.72 52.77
CA GLN A 61 3.09 14.55 51.80
C GLN A 61 3.99 15.22 50.76
N LEU A 62 5.18 15.69 51.15
CA LEU A 62 6.13 16.30 50.21
C LEU A 62 6.55 15.31 49.11
N ARG A 63 6.86 14.07 49.49
CA ARG A 63 7.22 13.01 48.53
C ARG A 63 6.05 12.71 47.59
N SER A 64 4.84 12.59 48.14
CA SER A 64 3.63 12.34 47.37
C SER A 64 3.35 13.49 46.38
N ALA A 65 3.52 14.74 46.81
CA ALA A 65 3.35 15.92 46.00
C ALA A 65 4.31 15.96 44.81
N ILE A 66 5.61 15.70 45.05
CA ILE A 66 6.63 15.65 44.00
C ILE A 66 6.29 14.58 42.96
N ASN A 67 5.93 13.36 43.40
CA ASN A 67 5.53 12.28 42.50
C ASN A 67 4.31 12.67 41.65
N ALA A 68 3.29 13.30 42.26
CA ALA A 68 2.09 13.75 41.56
C ALA A 68 2.41 14.82 40.51
N LEU A 69 3.27 15.79 40.84
CA LEU A 69 3.68 16.85 39.90
C LEU A 69 4.47 16.30 38.71
N ILE A 70 5.37 15.33 38.95
CA ILE A 70 6.12 14.66 37.88
C ILE A 70 5.16 13.92 36.94
N LEU A 71 4.23 13.14 37.48
CA LEU A 71 3.23 12.41 36.69
C LEU A 71 2.32 13.35 35.90
N LYS A 72 1.88 14.45 36.53
CA LYS A 72 1.09 15.48 35.85
C LYS A 72 1.85 16.08 34.68
N LYS A 73 3.12 16.45 34.88
CA LYS A 73 3.98 17.00 33.82
C LYS A 73 4.24 16.01 32.68
N GLN A 74 4.45 14.73 33.01
CA GLN A 74 4.56 13.67 32.00
C GLN A 74 3.28 13.59 31.17
N ASN A 75 2.10 13.56 31.80
CA ASN A 75 0.83 13.49 31.08
C ASN A 75 0.53 14.73 30.24
N GLU A 76 0.85 15.94 30.72
CA GLU A 76 0.72 17.18 29.95
C GLU A 76 1.59 17.19 28.68
N SER A 77 2.72 16.48 28.70
CA SER A 77 3.63 16.38 27.55
C SER A 77 3.14 15.39 26.49
N LEU A 78 2.24 14.46 26.82
CA LEU A 78 1.78 13.44 25.89
C LEU A 78 0.70 13.96 24.94
N ALA A 79 0.76 13.53 23.68
CA ALA A 79 -0.25 13.81 22.67
C ALA A 79 -1.58 13.09 22.98
N ALA A 80 -2.69 13.82 22.84
CA ALA A 80 -4.01 13.23 22.73
C ALA A 80 -4.23 12.64 21.32
N GLN A 81 -5.32 11.90 21.14
CA GLN A 81 -5.65 11.30 19.84
C GLN A 81 -5.83 12.37 18.75
N GLU A 82 -6.54 13.44 19.06
CA GLU A 82 -6.80 14.54 18.12
C GLU A 82 -5.49 15.23 17.70
N ASP A 83 -4.56 15.45 18.64
CA ASP A 83 -3.23 16.00 18.32
C ASP A 83 -2.49 15.08 17.33
N ALA A 84 -2.56 13.78 17.55
CA ALA A 84 -1.87 12.77 16.76
C ALA A 84 -2.45 12.65 15.34
N GLU A 85 -3.76 12.72 15.20
CA GLU A 85 -4.45 12.62 13.90
C GLU A 85 -4.35 13.92 13.09
N ALA A 86 -4.38 15.08 13.76
CA ALA A 86 -4.21 16.38 13.12
C ALA A 86 -2.77 16.62 12.67
N GLY A 87 -1.78 16.21 13.48
CA GLY A 87 -0.35 16.29 13.14
C GLY A 87 0.21 17.71 13.06
N THR A 88 -0.45 18.70 13.67
CA THR A 88 -0.04 20.12 13.65
C THR A 88 0.78 20.53 14.87
N ASN A 89 0.76 19.73 15.95
CA ASN A 89 1.43 20.04 17.21
C ASN A 89 2.88 19.51 17.21
N ALA A 90 3.86 20.41 17.25
CA ALA A 90 5.28 20.07 17.27
C ALA A 90 5.88 19.92 18.68
N ALA A 91 5.13 20.23 19.73
CA ALA A 91 5.64 20.28 21.11
C ALA A 91 5.31 19.04 21.94
N LYS A 92 4.23 18.30 21.60
CA LYS A 92 3.80 17.11 22.36
C LYS A 92 4.56 15.86 21.94
N LEU A 93 4.82 14.99 22.91
CA LEU A 93 5.44 13.68 22.73
C LEU A 93 4.42 12.65 22.26
N MET A 94 4.82 11.85 21.27
CA MET A 94 3.99 10.79 20.69
C MET A 94 4.23 9.45 21.41
N THR A 95 3.18 8.72 21.74
CA THR A 95 3.29 7.33 22.25
C THR A 95 3.10 6.33 21.11
N PRO A 96 3.54 5.05 21.25
CA PRO A 96 3.32 4.02 20.23
C PRO A 96 1.85 3.88 19.79
N LEU A 97 0.91 4.00 20.73
CA LEU A 97 -0.52 3.99 20.42
C LEU A 97 -0.93 5.17 19.53
N ARG A 98 -0.42 6.38 19.82
CA ARG A 98 -0.73 7.58 19.04
C ARG A 98 -0.11 7.56 17.65
N VAL A 99 1.09 7.00 17.50
CA VAL A 99 1.70 6.72 16.18
C VAL A 99 0.81 5.79 15.37
N PHE A 100 0.37 4.67 15.96
CA PHE A 100 -0.51 3.72 15.27
C PHE A 100 -1.83 4.37 14.84
N GLN A 101 -2.47 5.16 15.70
CA GLN A 101 -3.71 5.88 15.38
C GLN A 101 -3.52 6.87 14.23
N ALA A 102 -2.45 7.67 14.26
CA ALA A 102 -2.14 8.62 13.20
C ALA A 102 -1.93 7.92 11.85
N ILE A 103 -1.21 6.80 11.84
CA ILE A 103 -1.01 5.98 10.63
C ILE A 103 -2.35 5.40 10.16
N ALA A 104 -3.10 4.75 11.05
CA ALA A 104 -4.39 4.15 10.70
C ALA A 104 -5.38 5.16 10.10
N ARG A 105 -5.40 6.41 10.61
CA ARG A 105 -6.24 7.48 10.07
C ARG A 105 -5.85 7.91 8.65
N LYS A 106 -4.56 7.81 8.31
CA LYS A 106 -4.04 8.19 6.98
C LYS A 106 -4.06 7.04 5.98
N VAL A 107 -4.07 5.78 6.45
CA VAL A 107 -4.26 4.58 5.62
C VAL A 107 -5.75 4.44 5.30
N GLN A 108 -6.23 5.26 4.38
CA GLN A 108 -7.59 5.18 3.84
C GLN A 108 -7.59 4.48 2.49
N GLN A 109 -8.70 3.83 2.16
CA GLN A 109 -8.90 3.21 0.85
C GLN A 109 -8.85 4.28 -0.24
N ALA A 110 -8.04 4.06 -1.27
CA ALA A 110 -8.04 4.92 -2.45
C ALA A 110 -9.40 4.83 -3.16
N THR A 111 -9.93 5.98 -3.58
CA THR A 111 -11.15 6.13 -4.38
C THR A 111 -10.89 7.09 -5.53
N GLU A 112 -11.82 7.21 -6.47
CA GLU A 112 -11.67 8.16 -7.59
C GLU A 112 -11.60 9.62 -7.12
N ALA A 113 -12.23 9.95 -5.99
CA ALA A 113 -12.26 11.30 -5.44
C ALA A 113 -11.12 11.60 -4.45
N PHE A 114 -10.53 10.57 -3.83
CA PHE A 114 -9.56 10.72 -2.75
C PHE A 114 -8.34 9.82 -2.94
N VAL A 115 -7.16 10.42 -2.83
CA VAL A 115 -5.88 9.70 -2.77
C VAL A 115 -5.85 8.82 -1.52
N GLY A 116 -5.42 7.57 -1.67
CA GLY A 116 -5.31 6.63 -0.57
C GLY A 116 -4.44 5.43 -0.93
N THR A 117 -4.52 4.40 -0.09
CA THR A 117 -3.88 3.10 -0.30
C THR A 117 -4.87 2.13 -0.91
N ALA A 118 -4.43 1.26 -1.81
CA ALA A 118 -5.25 0.19 -2.36
C ALA A 118 -4.48 -1.11 -2.38
N LYS A 119 -5.19 -2.22 -2.16
CA LYS A 119 -4.61 -3.56 -2.26
C LYS A 119 -4.31 -3.91 -3.72
N ILE A 120 -3.39 -4.84 -3.92
CA ILE A 120 -3.18 -5.45 -5.22
C ILE A 120 -4.31 -6.44 -5.52
N ALA A 121 -4.96 -6.28 -6.68
CA ALA A 121 -6.03 -7.18 -7.12
C ALA A 121 -5.52 -8.62 -7.27
N SER A 122 -6.31 -9.60 -6.86
CA SER A 122 -6.09 -11.03 -7.17
C SER A 122 -6.41 -11.33 -8.63
N GLN A 123 -5.95 -12.47 -9.15
CA GLN A 123 -6.26 -12.84 -10.54
C GLN A 123 -7.77 -13.08 -10.75
N ALA A 124 -8.46 -13.63 -9.75
CA ALA A 124 -9.90 -13.84 -9.80
C ALA A 124 -10.65 -12.50 -9.89
N GLU A 125 -10.23 -11.50 -9.11
CA GLU A 125 -10.84 -10.15 -9.15
C GLU A 125 -10.63 -9.49 -10.52
N VAL A 126 -9.45 -9.60 -11.11
CA VAL A 126 -9.19 -9.06 -12.47
C VAL A 126 -10.06 -9.77 -13.52
N ASN A 127 -10.24 -11.08 -13.41
CA ASN A 127 -11.07 -11.84 -14.35
C ASN A 127 -12.57 -11.54 -14.19
N ALA A 128 -13.03 -11.28 -12.96
CA ALA A 128 -14.41 -10.90 -12.69
C ALA A 128 -14.74 -9.47 -13.13
N GLY A 129 -13.76 -8.56 -13.06
CA GLY A 129 -13.91 -7.19 -13.57
C GLY A 129 -14.87 -6.29 -12.79
N THR A 130 -15.19 -6.64 -11.54
CA THR A 130 -16.18 -5.90 -10.72
C THR A 130 -15.56 -5.07 -9.59
N ALA A 131 -14.28 -5.26 -9.28
CA ALA A 131 -13.63 -4.60 -8.15
C ALA A 131 -13.08 -3.21 -8.52
N ASP A 132 -13.46 -2.19 -7.75
CA ASP A 132 -13.04 -0.79 -7.89
C ASP A 132 -12.03 -0.33 -6.81
N SER A 133 -11.80 -1.17 -5.80
CA SER A 133 -10.97 -0.86 -4.62
C SER A 133 -9.55 -1.43 -4.69
N SER A 134 -9.11 -1.88 -5.87
CA SER A 134 -7.83 -2.60 -6.01
C SER A 134 -7.07 -2.22 -7.28
N ILE A 135 -5.74 -2.34 -7.22
CA ILE A 135 -4.84 -1.96 -8.32
C ILE A 135 -4.37 -3.22 -9.07
N VAL A 136 -4.42 -3.15 -10.40
CA VAL A 136 -3.89 -4.18 -11.31
C VAL A 136 -2.38 -4.02 -11.47
N THR A 137 -1.62 -5.13 -11.38
CA THR A 137 -0.16 -5.11 -11.61
C THR A 137 0.17 -5.32 -13.10
N PRO A 138 1.35 -4.89 -13.58
CA PRO A 138 1.78 -5.15 -14.96
C PRO A 138 1.75 -6.63 -15.36
N LYS A 139 2.06 -7.54 -14.43
CA LYS A 139 1.95 -8.99 -14.65
C LYS A 139 0.50 -9.40 -14.98
N LYS A 140 -0.48 -8.87 -14.26
CA LYS A 140 -1.91 -9.19 -14.48
C LYS A 140 -2.44 -8.53 -15.74
N LEU A 141 -1.96 -7.33 -16.06
CA LEU A 141 -2.25 -6.68 -17.33
C LEU A 141 -1.73 -7.51 -18.52
N LYS A 142 -0.49 -8.02 -18.42
CA LYS A 142 0.10 -8.88 -19.47
C LYS A 142 -0.57 -10.25 -19.56
N LEU A 143 -0.98 -10.85 -18.43
CA LEU A 143 -1.72 -12.13 -18.42
C LEU A 143 -3.08 -12.05 -19.12
N GLY A 144 -3.61 -10.84 -19.34
CA GLY A 144 -4.80 -10.65 -20.15
C GLY A 144 -4.62 -11.10 -21.60
N PHE A 145 -3.39 -11.06 -22.14
CA PHE A 145 -3.13 -11.36 -23.55
C PHE A 145 -2.27 -12.62 -23.70
N MET A 146 -2.70 -13.56 -24.54
CA MET A 146 -1.86 -14.67 -25.00
C MET A 146 -1.41 -14.37 -26.43
N VAL A 147 -0.10 -14.25 -26.65
CA VAL A 147 0.44 -13.80 -27.94
C VAL A 147 1.54 -14.73 -28.44
N ARG A 148 1.47 -15.08 -29.73
CA ARG A 148 2.55 -15.75 -30.48
C ARG A 148 2.82 -14.98 -31.77
N LEU A 149 3.96 -14.29 -31.85
CA LEU A 149 4.37 -13.49 -33.01
C LEU A 149 5.29 -14.26 -33.97
N GLY A 150 4.77 -15.34 -34.57
CA GLY A 150 5.45 -16.07 -35.63
C GLY A 150 4.92 -15.70 -37.02
N THR A 151 5.56 -16.27 -38.05
CA THR A 151 5.09 -16.22 -39.45
C THR A 151 3.64 -16.70 -39.59
N SER A 152 3.27 -17.70 -38.78
CA SER A 152 1.89 -17.99 -38.37
C SER A 152 1.78 -17.76 -36.87
N GLY A 153 0.76 -17.03 -36.43
CA GLY A 153 0.70 -16.48 -35.07
C GLY A 153 -0.71 -16.10 -34.64
N TYR A 154 -0.82 -15.60 -33.41
CA TYR A 154 -2.11 -15.21 -32.83
C TYR A 154 -1.98 -14.21 -31.68
N VAL A 155 -3.10 -13.55 -31.39
CA VAL A 155 -3.39 -12.77 -30.19
C VAL A 155 -4.73 -13.25 -29.65
N VAL A 156 -4.74 -13.71 -28.40
CA VAL A 156 -5.96 -14.01 -27.63
C VAL A 156 -6.18 -12.86 -26.65
N PHE A 157 -7.37 -12.28 -26.69
CA PHE A 157 -7.81 -11.26 -25.76
C PHE A 157 -8.28 -11.90 -24.44
N PRO A 158 -8.26 -11.13 -23.34
CA PRO A 158 -8.69 -11.62 -22.04
C PRO A 158 -10.15 -12.09 -22.05
N SER A 159 -10.51 -13.03 -21.16
CA SER A 159 -11.87 -13.54 -21.04
C SER A 159 -12.90 -12.43 -20.73
N TRP A 160 -12.51 -11.43 -19.94
CA TRP A 160 -13.35 -10.26 -19.61
C TRP A 160 -13.56 -9.30 -20.81
N MET A 161 -12.81 -9.46 -21.91
CA MET A 161 -13.06 -8.79 -23.20
C MET A 161 -13.79 -9.69 -24.20
N GLY A 162 -14.40 -10.79 -23.75
CA GLY A 162 -15.10 -11.75 -24.61
C GLY A 162 -14.21 -12.85 -25.20
N GLY A 163 -12.91 -12.90 -24.84
CA GLY A 163 -12.01 -13.97 -25.25
C GLY A 163 -11.74 -14.05 -26.75
N VAL A 164 -11.88 -12.93 -27.47
CA VAL A 164 -11.67 -12.87 -28.92
C VAL A 164 -10.25 -13.34 -29.26
N ILE A 165 -10.15 -14.11 -30.33
CA ILE A 165 -8.90 -14.63 -30.86
C ILE A 165 -8.72 -14.07 -32.27
N ILE A 166 -7.56 -13.45 -32.52
CA ILE A 166 -7.13 -13.03 -33.86
C ILE A 166 -5.91 -13.88 -34.22
N GLN A 167 -5.96 -14.59 -35.34
CA GLN A 167 -4.88 -15.47 -35.78
C GLN A 167 -4.53 -15.24 -37.24
N TRP A 168 -3.28 -15.46 -37.60
CA TRP A 168 -2.81 -15.42 -38.98
C TRP A 168 -1.99 -16.66 -39.32
N VAL A 169 -2.09 -17.06 -40.57
CA VAL A 169 -1.40 -18.22 -41.14
C VAL A 169 -0.66 -17.80 -42.39
N ASN A 170 0.64 -18.06 -42.42
CA ASN A 170 1.38 -18.22 -43.64
C ASN A 170 1.17 -19.65 -44.14
N GLY A 171 0.47 -19.77 -45.24
CA GLY A 171 -0.08 -21.02 -45.72
C GLY A 171 0.02 -21.12 -47.22
N SER A 172 -0.85 -21.94 -47.79
CA SER A 172 -0.84 -22.23 -49.22
C SER A 172 -2.25 -22.26 -49.80
N ALA A 173 -2.34 -22.02 -51.11
CA ALA A 173 -3.56 -22.09 -51.90
C ALA A 173 -3.39 -23.03 -53.09
N SER A 174 -4.37 -23.91 -53.30
CA SER A 174 -4.37 -24.87 -54.40
C SER A 174 -4.77 -24.21 -55.72
N GLN A 175 -3.97 -24.41 -56.77
CA GLN A 175 -4.34 -24.16 -58.18
C GLN A 175 -4.69 -25.45 -58.94
N THR A 176 -4.46 -26.62 -58.32
CA THR A 176 -4.66 -27.92 -58.94
C THR A 176 -6.05 -28.06 -59.54
N GLY A 177 -6.09 -28.46 -60.82
CA GLY A 177 -7.29 -28.51 -61.63
C GLY A 177 -8.49 -29.16 -60.93
N ASN A 178 -9.54 -28.37 -60.74
CA ASN A 178 -10.87 -28.77 -60.27
C ASN A 178 -10.94 -29.68 -59.02
N ASN A 179 -9.98 -29.59 -58.09
CA ASN A 179 -10.33 -29.94 -56.72
C ASN A 179 -11.21 -28.79 -56.21
N ASN A 180 -12.48 -29.05 -55.95
CA ASN A 180 -13.37 -28.04 -55.35
C ASN A 180 -12.93 -27.71 -53.90
N ASN A 181 -11.90 -28.39 -53.38
CA ASN A 181 -11.62 -28.49 -51.97
C ASN A 181 -10.58 -27.49 -51.49
N GLY A 182 -9.63 -27.04 -52.32
CA GLY A 182 -8.53 -26.16 -51.92
C GLY A 182 -7.51 -26.84 -51.00
N GLU A 183 -6.52 -26.07 -50.54
CA GLU A 183 -5.50 -26.54 -49.59
C GLU A 183 -5.85 -26.16 -48.16
N LEU A 184 -5.73 -27.14 -47.24
CA LEU A 184 -6.05 -26.96 -45.82
C LEU A 184 -4.95 -26.16 -45.11
N ASN A 185 -5.36 -25.06 -44.47
CA ASN A 185 -4.52 -24.23 -43.63
C ASN A 185 -5.03 -24.32 -42.19
N LEU A 186 -4.22 -24.88 -41.29
CA LEU A 186 -4.57 -25.04 -39.88
C LEU A 186 -4.34 -23.74 -39.10
N TRP A 187 -5.28 -23.42 -38.21
CA TRP A 187 -5.09 -22.32 -37.28
C TRP A 187 -4.03 -22.71 -36.23
N PRO A 188 -3.15 -21.77 -35.81
CA PRO A 188 -2.21 -22.01 -34.73
C PRO A 188 -2.88 -22.42 -33.40
N LEU A 189 -4.11 -21.98 -33.17
CA LEU A 189 -4.98 -22.33 -32.07
C LEU A 189 -6.38 -22.64 -32.62
N VAL A 190 -7.03 -23.71 -32.16
CA VAL A 190 -8.42 -23.98 -32.53
C VAL A 190 -9.32 -22.91 -31.90
N PHE A 191 -10.25 -22.33 -32.67
CA PHE A 191 -11.28 -21.43 -32.12
C PHE A 191 -12.25 -22.23 -31.24
N PRO A 192 -12.24 -22.05 -29.90
CA PRO A 192 -13.01 -22.92 -28.99
C PRO A 192 -14.52 -22.94 -29.27
N ASN A 193 -15.10 -21.82 -29.71
CA ASN A 193 -16.54 -21.68 -29.92
C ASN A 193 -16.90 -21.48 -31.39
N ALA A 194 -16.29 -20.50 -32.07
CA ALA A 194 -16.63 -20.18 -33.45
C ALA A 194 -15.56 -19.35 -34.18
N LEU A 195 -15.44 -19.57 -35.49
CA LEU A 195 -14.79 -18.64 -36.41
C LEU A 195 -15.85 -17.65 -36.92
N TYR A 196 -15.68 -16.36 -36.61
CA TYR A 196 -16.61 -15.31 -37.05
C TYR A 196 -16.33 -14.85 -38.47
N VAL A 197 -15.04 -14.63 -38.79
CA VAL A 197 -14.62 -14.18 -40.11
C VAL A 197 -13.24 -14.74 -40.43
N ALA A 198 -13.03 -15.07 -41.70
CA ALA A 198 -11.71 -15.33 -42.24
C ALA A 198 -11.55 -14.61 -43.57
N VAL A 199 -10.34 -14.14 -43.82
CA VAL A 199 -9.92 -13.50 -45.07
C VAL A 199 -8.62 -14.17 -45.51
N ALA A 200 -8.51 -14.48 -46.79
CA ALA A 200 -7.27 -14.99 -47.37
C ALA A 200 -6.91 -14.22 -48.63
N THR A 201 -5.60 -14.06 -48.83
CA THR A 201 -4.99 -13.57 -50.05
C THR A 201 -3.96 -14.58 -50.51
N HIS A 202 -3.85 -14.80 -51.82
CA HIS A 202 -2.76 -15.60 -52.38
C HIS A 202 -1.57 -14.69 -52.76
N GLU A 203 -0.38 -15.27 -52.87
CA GLU A 203 0.81 -14.65 -53.44
C GLU A 203 1.08 -15.31 -54.80
N GLY A 204 0.86 -14.58 -55.90
CA GLY A 204 0.96 -15.12 -57.25
C GLY A 204 0.19 -14.28 -58.27
N THR A 205 -0.01 -14.84 -59.46
CA THR A 205 -0.71 -14.16 -60.57
C THR A 205 -2.16 -14.59 -60.72
N SER A 206 -2.73 -15.25 -59.69
CA SER A 206 -4.08 -15.80 -59.79
C SER A 206 -5.14 -14.70 -59.81
N THR A 207 -6.20 -14.93 -60.59
CA THR A 207 -7.26 -13.93 -60.78
C THR A 207 -8.20 -13.78 -59.58
N ALA A 208 -8.24 -14.76 -58.69
CA ALA A 208 -9.04 -14.70 -57.46
C ALA A 208 -8.47 -15.59 -56.33
N THR A 209 -8.97 -15.37 -55.11
CA THR A 209 -8.82 -16.27 -53.95
C THR A 209 -10.18 -16.67 -53.45
N PHE A 210 -10.39 -17.97 -53.29
CA PHE A 210 -11.59 -18.55 -52.73
C PHE A 210 -11.27 -19.20 -51.39
N LEU A 211 -12.06 -18.86 -50.38
CA LEU A 211 -12.16 -19.64 -49.15
C LEU A 211 -13.18 -20.74 -49.40
N THR A 212 -12.73 -21.97 -49.48
CA THR A 212 -13.58 -23.12 -49.82
C THR A 212 -13.92 -23.93 -48.59
N TRP A 213 -15.18 -24.32 -48.48
CA TRP A 213 -15.69 -25.20 -47.45
C TRP A 213 -16.55 -26.26 -48.13
N ASN A 214 -15.92 -27.20 -48.83
CA ASN A 214 -16.64 -28.27 -49.51
C ASN A 214 -16.95 -29.41 -48.54
N ALA A 215 -18.13 -30.01 -48.68
CA ALA A 215 -18.72 -31.02 -47.78
C ALA A 215 -17.92 -32.34 -47.62
N VAL A 216 -16.68 -32.40 -48.10
CA VAL A 216 -15.78 -33.55 -48.06
C VAL A 216 -14.57 -33.28 -47.15
N SER A 217 -14.36 -32.06 -46.63
CA SER A 217 -13.28 -31.78 -45.67
C SER A 217 -13.71 -32.16 -44.25
N THR A 218 -13.01 -33.12 -43.64
CA THR A 218 -13.23 -33.64 -42.27
C THR A 218 -12.83 -32.67 -41.15
N VAL A 219 -12.47 -31.43 -41.46
CA VAL A 219 -11.83 -30.50 -40.52
C VAL A 219 -12.75 -29.31 -40.26
N SER A 220 -13.17 -29.10 -39.00
CA SER A 220 -14.03 -27.97 -38.56
C SER A 220 -13.45 -26.59 -38.94
N ARG A 221 -14.30 -25.59 -39.21
CA ARG A 221 -13.91 -24.18 -39.48
C ARG A 221 -13.12 -23.58 -38.33
N GLN A 222 -13.34 -24.12 -37.13
CA GLN A 222 -12.62 -23.76 -35.92
C GLN A 222 -11.16 -24.24 -35.93
N VAL A 223 -10.85 -25.28 -36.69
CA VAL A 223 -9.54 -25.96 -36.73
C VAL A 223 -8.70 -25.50 -37.91
N GLY A 224 -9.33 -25.22 -39.05
CA GLY A 224 -8.64 -24.71 -40.23
C GLY A 224 -9.59 -24.23 -41.31
N ILE A 225 -9.00 -23.69 -42.37
CA ILE A 225 -9.73 -23.20 -43.54
C ILE A 225 -9.02 -23.58 -44.82
N ASN A 226 -9.78 -23.91 -45.87
CA ASN A 226 -9.19 -24.24 -47.15
C ASN A 226 -9.12 -23.01 -48.06
N VAL A 227 -7.99 -22.87 -48.76
CA VAL A 227 -7.75 -21.78 -49.71
C VAL A 227 -7.52 -22.34 -51.11
N ARG A 228 -8.20 -21.76 -52.08
CA ARG A 228 -8.12 -22.13 -53.50
C ARG A 228 -7.95 -20.89 -54.37
N CYS A 229 -7.31 -21.07 -55.50
CA CYS A 229 -7.25 -20.12 -56.62
C CYS A 229 -7.81 -20.80 -57.88
N PRO A 230 -8.52 -20.07 -58.76
CA PRO A 230 -9.16 -20.65 -59.94
C PRO A 230 -8.21 -20.98 -61.09
N ASP A 231 -7.05 -20.34 -61.13
CA ASP A 231 -6.08 -20.50 -62.22
C ASP A 231 -5.60 -21.95 -62.29
N TYR A 232 -5.74 -22.58 -63.46
CA TYR A 232 -5.67 -24.04 -63.63
C TYR A 232 -4.24 -24.55 -63.87
N SER A 233 -3.27 -24.09 -63.08
CA SER A 233 -1.95 -24.72 -63.04
C SER A 233 -1.95 -25.86 -62.02
N ASN A 234 -1.35 -27.01 -62.33
CA ASN A 234 -1.23 -28.12 -61.37
C ASN A 234 -0.16 -27.82 -60.30
N SER A 235 -0.33 -26.74 -59.54
CA SER A 235 0.63 -26.21 -58.59
C SER A 235 -0.02 -25.68 -57.30
N THR A 236 0.83 -25.46 -56.30
CA THR A 236 0.50 -24.81 -55.04
C THR A 236 1.20 -23.45 -55.00
N ILE A 237 0.52 -22.41 -54.54
CA ILE A 237 1.13 -21.10 -54.28
C ILE A 237 0.96 -20.69 -52.82
N SER A 238 1.76 -19.73 -52.37
CA SER A 238 1.66 -19.23 -51.00
C SER A 238 0.37 -18.43 -50.79
N ALA A 239 -0.12 -18.44 -49.55
CA ALA A 239 -1.28 -17.67 -49.11
C ALA A 239 -1.00 -17.01 -47.74
N ARG A 240 -1.73 -15.93 -47.47
CA ARG A 240 -1.81 -15.27 -46.18
C ARG A 240 -3.25 -15.30 -45.75
N ILE A 241 -3.51 -15.89 -44.59
CA ILE A 241 -4.86 -16.03 -44.04
C ILE A 241 -4.89 -15.31 -42.70
N ILE A 242 -5.96 -14.58 -42.43
CA ILE A 242 -6.29 -14.04 -41.10
C ILE A 242 -7.70 -14.50 -40.71
N GLY A 243 -7.87 -14.89 -39.45
CA GLY A 243 -9.12 -15.33 -38.88
C GLY A 243 -9.41 -14.64 -37.55
N ILE A 244 -10.68 -14.32 -37.31
CA ILE A 244 -11.17 -13.78 -36.04
C ILE A 244 -12.32 -14.66 -35.56
N GLY A 245 -12.27 -15.02 -34.27
CA GLY A 245 -13.24 -15.91 -33.64
C GLY A 245 -13.08 -15.92 -32.12
N ASN A 246 -13.68 -16.89 -31.45
CA ASN A 246 -13.48 -17.15 -30.02
C ASN A 246 -13.77 -18.62 -29.67
#